data_AF-P84965-F1
#
_entry.id   AF-P84965-F1
#
_cell.length_a   1.000
_cell.length_b   1.000
_cell.length_c   1.000
_cell.angle_alpha   90.00
_cell.angle_beta   90.00
_cell.angle_gamma   90.00
#
_symmetry.space_group_name_H-M   'P 1'
#
loop_
_entity.id
_entity.type
_entity.pdbx_description
1 polymer ?
#
loop_
_entity_poly.entity_id
_entity_poly.type
_entity_poly.pdbx_seq_one_letter_code
_entity_poly.pdbx_strand_id
1 'polypeptide(L)' 'RDCESDSHKFHGACFSDTNCANVCQTEGFTAGKCVGVQRHCHCTKDC' A
#
# COMPACT_ATOMS: atom_id res chain seq x y z
N ARG A 1 -9.31 10.27 -10.02
CA ARG A 1 -9.51 8.83 -10.35
C ARG A 1 -8.35 8.11 -9.72
N ASP A 2 -8.58 7.17 -8.82
CA ASP A 2 -7.45 6.62 -8.08
C ASP A 2 -6.63 5.65 -8.95
N CYS A 3 -5.32 5.86 -8.96
CA CYS A 3 -4.34 4.91 -9.46
C CYS A 3 -3.97 3.98 -8.30
N GLU A 4 -4.12 2.67 -8.52
CA GLU A 4 -3.87 1.63 -7.53
C GLU A 4 -2.74 0.70 -7.98
N SER A 5 -1.87 0.28 -7.05
CA SER A 5 -0.70 -0.57 -7.33
C SER A 5 -0.23 -1.29 -6.07
N ASP A 6 0.28 -2.51 -6.19
CA ASP A 6 0.91 -3.21 -5.08
C ASP A 6 2.27 -2.57 -4.72
N SER A 7 2.52 -2.43 -3.42
CA SER A 7 3.79 -1.90 -2.93
C SER A 7 4.94 -2.85 -3.27
N HIS A 8 6.02 -2.31 -3.84
CA HIS A 8 7.25 -3.07 -4.10
C HIS A 8 8.22 -3.00 -2.92
N LYS A 9 8.10 -1.97 -2.08
CA LYS A 9 8.93 -1.81 -0.87
C LYS A 9 8.36 -2.53 0.35
N PHE A 10 7.08 -2.93 0.33
CA PHE A 10 6.48 -3.64 1.45
C PHE A 10 6.87 -5.12 1.41
N HIS A 11 7.57 -5.58 2.45
CA HIS A 11 8.01 -6.97 2.56
C HIS A 11 7.23 -7.71 3.65
N GLY A 12 6.67 -8.86 3.28
CA GLY A 12 5.93 -9.73 4.19
C GLY A 12 4.43 -9.44 4.23
N ALA A 13 3.73 -10.08 5.18
CA ALA A 13 2.30 -9.91 5.34
C ALA A 13 1.98 -8.57 6.01
N CYS A 14 0.97 -7.90 5.50
CA CYS A 14 0.49 -6.60 5.94
C CYS A 14 -0.45 -6.76 7.15
N PHE A 15 0.03 -6.34 8.32
CA PHE A 15 -0.75 -6.36 9.57
C PHE A 15 -1.22 -4.97 10.00
N SER A 16 -0.73 -3.92 9.34
CA SER A 16 -1.04 -2.53 9.66
C SER A 16 -1.21 -1.74 8.37
N ASP A 17 -2.42 -1.24 8.15
CA ASP A 17 -2.73 -0.29 7.08
C ASP A 17 -1.86 0.96 7.20
N THR A 18 -1.60 1.42 8.44
CA THR A 18 -0.78 2.60 8.69
C THR A 18 0.66 2.37 8.27
N ASN A 19 1.23 1.19 8.55
CA ASN A 19 2.56 0.82 8.06
C ASN A 19 2.57 0.77 6.53
N CYS A 20 1.58 0.11 5.94
CA CYS A 20 1.43 0.06 4.49
C CYS A 20 1.33 1.45 3.85
N ALA A 21 0.50 2.33 4.38
CA ALA A 21 0.37 3.71 3.92
C ALA A 21 1.68 4.49 4.02
N ASN A 22 2.43 4.33 5.11
CA ASN A 22 3.76 4.95 5.25
C ASN A 22 4.73 4.45 4.17
N VAL A 23 4.77 3.14 3.91
CA VAL A 23 5.61 2.58 2.83
C VAL A 23 5.17 3.11 1.46
N CYS A 24 3.87 3.10 1.19
CA CYS A 24 3.29 3.67 -0.04
C CYS A 24 3.65 5.15 -0.22
N GLN A 25 3.67 5.94 0.84
CA GLN A 25 4.14 7.34 0.80
C GLN A 25 5.60 7.45 0.38
N THR A 26 6.46 6.52 0.80
CA THR A 26 7.85 6.47 0.31
C THR A 26 7.98 6.01 -1.14
N GLU A 27 6.90 5.50 -1.74
CA GLU A 27 6.81 5.11 -3.16
C GLU A 27 6.11 6.19 -4.01
N GLY A 28 5.66 7.29 -3.40
CA GLY A 28 4.96 8.38 -4.10
C GLY A 28 3.44 8.19 -4.20
N PHE A 29 2.88 7.25 -3.43
CA PHE A 29 1.44 7.10 -3.27
C PHE A 29 0.94 7.89 -2.07
N THR A 30 -0.32 8.32 -2.07
CA THR A 30 -0.87 9.12 -0.96
C THR A 30 -1.52 8.28 0.13
N ALA A 31 -1.90 7.04 -0.19
CA ALA A 31 -2.51 6.11 0.73
C ALA A 31 -2.07 4.66 0.45
N GLY A 32 -2.32 3.79 1.42
CA GLY A 32 -2.08 2.35 1.30
C GLY A 32 -2.96 1.57 2.27
N LYS A 33 -3.35 0.36 1.88
CA LYS A 33 -4.17 -0.53 2.71
C LYS A 33 -3.75 -1.99 2.54
N CYS A 34 -3.87 -2.77 3.61
CA CYS A 34 -3.68 -4.22 3.54
C CYS A 34 -4.89 -4.87 2.86
N VAL A 35 -4.67 -5.63 1.80
CA VAL A 35 -5.74 -6.33 1.05
C VAL A 35 -5.49 -7.82 0.93
N GLY A 36 -6.59 -8.56 0.83
CA GLY A 36 -6.59 -10.00 0.56
C GLY A 36 -6.14 -10.89 1.72
N VAL A 37 -6.18 -12.20 1.47
CA VAL A 37 -5.80 -13.23 2.45
C VAL A 37 -4.29 -13.30 2.66
N GLN A 38 -3.52 -13.03 1.60
CA GLN A 38 -2.06 -12.92 1.65
C GLN A 38 -1.60 -11.63 2.34
N ARG A 39 -2.53 -10.71 2.63
CA ARG A 39 -2.26 -9.43 3.27
C ARG A 39 -1.19 -8.65 2.51
N HIS A 40 -1.41 -8.40 1.23
CA HIS A 40 -0.48 -7.54 0.48
C HIS A 40 -0.79 -6.08 0.78
N CYS A 41 0.25 -5.25 0.75
CA CYS A 41 0.09 -3.80 0.86
C CYS A 41 -0.25 -3.22 -0.51
N HIS A 42 -1.45 -2.67 -0.64
CA HIS A 42 -1.93 -2.07 -1.87
C HIS A 42 -1.98 -0.56 -1.73
N CYS A 43 -1.18 0.14 -2.53
CA CYS A 43 -1.04 1.58 -2.54
C CYS A 43 -2.03 2.23 -3.49
N THR A 44 -2.55 3.39 -3.11
CA THR A 44 -3.48 4.18 -3.92
C THR A 44 -3.08 5.65 -3.92
N LYS A 45 -3.25 6.32 -5.06
CA LYS A 45 -2.98 7.76 -5.20
C LYS A 45 -3.92 8.41 -6.21
N ASP A 46 -4.13 9.71 -6.08
CA ASP A 46 -4.90 10.45 -7.08
C ASP A 46 -4.15 10.52 -8.42
N CYS A 47 -4.94 10.42 -9.48
CA CYS A 47 -4.62 10.33 -10.89
C CYS A 47 -5.80 10.97 -11.67
#